data_AF-A0A528CF42-F1
#
_entry.id   AF-A0A528CF42-F1
#
_cell.length_a   1.000
_cell.length_b   1.000
_cell.length_c   1.000
_cell.angle_alpha   90.00
_cell.angle_beta   90.00
_cell.angle_gamma   90.00
#
_symmetry.space_group_name_H-M   'P 1'
#
loop_
_entity.id
_entity.type
_entity.pdbx_description
1 polymer ?
#
loop_
_entity_poly.entity_id
_entity_poly.type
_entity_poly.pdbx_seq_one_letter_code
_entity_poly.pdbx_strand_id
1 'polypeptide(L)' 'RDVEITHGWGGYVGITMPRKPFVREVMPNVISVGGYSGHGVMLSNFFGKLYAETIAGNRDRLRLIEDLKIPA' A
#
# COMPACT_ATOMS: atom_id res chain seq x y z
N ARG A 1 -22.79 -20.55 -23.12
CA ARG A 1 -22.53 -19.90 -24.43
C ARG A 1 -23.67 -18.89 -24.58
N ASP A 2 -23.37 -17.64 -24.97
CA ASP A 2 -24.32 -16.50 -25.05
C ASP A 2 -24.42 -15.60 -23.79
N VAL A 3 -23.34 -15.46 -23.01
CA VAL A 3 -23.26 -14.38 -22.01
C VAL A 3 -22.68 -13.13 -22.69
N GLU A 4 -23.43 -12.03 -22.69
CA GLU A 4 -22.98 -10.74 -23.22
C GLU A 4 -21.85 -10.16 -22.36
N ILE A 5 -20.72 -9.82 -23.00
CA ILE A 5 -19.68 -9.02 -22.36
C ILE A 5 -20.11 -7.56 -22.46
N THR A 6 -20.54 -6.98 -21.35
CA THR A 6 -21.03 -5.60 -21.35
C THR A 6 -19.91 -4.57 -21.34
N HIS A 7 -18.77 -4.88 -20.70
CA HIS A 7 -17.64 -3.96 -20.52
C HIS A 7 -16.31 -4.71 -20.36
N GLY A 8 -15.21 -3.99 -20.56
CA GLY A 8 -13.86 -4.42 -20.22
C GLY A 8 -13.03 -3.24 -19.74
N TRP A 9 -12.15 -3.47 -18.77
CA TRP A 9 -11.23 -2.45 -18.26
C TRP A 9 -9.88 -3.07 -17.94
N GLY A 10 -8.89 -2.20 -17.84
CA GLY A 10 -7.55 -2.51 -17.38
C GLY A 10 -6.99 -1.34 -16.59
N GLY A 11 -5.88 -1.59 -15.90
CA GLY A 11 -5.20 -0.58 -15.12
C GLY A 11 -3.85 -1.08 -14.64
N TYR A 12 -2.98 -0.14 -14.29
CA TYR A 12 -1.72 -0.46 -13.65
C TYR A 12 -1.96 -0.79 -12.19
N VAL A 13 -1.29 -1.82 -11.72
CA VAL A 13 -1.23 -2.16 -10.30
C VAL A 13 0.15 -1.78 -9.79
N GLY A 14 0.21 -1.04 -8.69
CA GLY A 14 1.46 -0.80 -7.97
C GLY A 14 1.97 -2.10 -7.35
N ILE A 15 2.79 -2.84 -8.10
CA ILE A 15 3.47 -4.07 -7.67
C ILE A 15 4.87 -3.71 -7.20
N THR A 16 5.24 -4.14 -5.99
CA THR A 16 6.65 -4.15 -5.57
C THR A 16 7.30 -5.46 -5.97
N MET A 17 8.62 -5.47 -6.19
CA MET A 17 9.36 -6.68 -6.55
C MET A 17 9.12 -7.86 -5.59
N PRO A 18 9.20 -7.70 -4.25
CA PRO A 18 8.90 -8.78 -3.31
C PRO A 18 7.40 -8.97 -3.06
N ARG A 19 6.52 -8.23 -3.74
CA ARG A 19 5.05 -8.24 -3.56
C ARG A 19 4.61 -7.97 -2.11
N LYS A 20 5.35 -7.10 -1.42
CA LYS A 20 5.08 -6.63 -0.06
C LYS A 20 4.77 -5.12 -0.06
N PRO A 21 3.99 -4.60 0.91
CA PRO A 21 3.74 -3.17 1.01
C PRO A 21 5.04 -2.36 1.12
N PHE A 22 5.06 -1.20 0.47
CA PHE A 22 6.14 -0.22 0.56
C PHE A 22 5.70 0.90 1.50
N VAL A 23 6.50 1.14 2.54
CA VAL A 23 6.32 2.28 3.44
C VAL A 23 7.68 2.95 3.66
N ARG A 24 7.77 4.25 3.42
CA ARG A 24 9.02 5.00 3.61
C ARG A 24 8.75 6.48 3.81
N GLU A 25 9.52 7.11 4.69
CA GLU A 25 9.63 8.57 4.73
C GLU A 25 10.53 9.04 3.58
N VAL A 26 9.95 9.74 2.60
CA VAL A 26 10.63 10.12 1.35
C VAL A 26 11.18 11.54 1.39
N MET A 27 10.67 12.36 2.29
CA MET A 27 11.12 13.72 2.63
C MET A 27 10.75 13.99 4.10
N PRO A 28 11.31 15.00 4.78
CA PRO A 28 10.95 15.29 6.17
C PRO A 28 9.43 15.41 6.37
N ASN A 29 8.88 14.54 7.22
CA ASN A 29 7.45 14.43 7.52
C ASN A 29 6.54 14.01 6.34
N VAL A 30 7.10 13.47 5.26
CA VAL A 30 6.34 12.95 4.11
C VAL A 30 6.53 11.45 4.00
N ILE A 31 5.48 10.69 4.33
CA ILE A 31 5.50 9.23 4.29
C ILE A 31 4.73 8.75 3.07
N SER A 32 5.40 7.96 2.22
CA SER A 32 4.78 7.22 1.13
C SER A 32 4.32 5.85 1.63
N VAL A 33 3.09 5.48 1.30
CA VAL A 33 2.47 4.20 1.67
C VAL A 33 1.78 3.63 0.43
N GLY A 34 2.23 2.48 -0.05
CA GLY A 34 1.69 1.90 -1.27
C GLY A 34 2.28 0.55 -1.63
N GLY A 35 2.30 0.24 -2.93
CA GLY A 35 2.88 -1.01 -3.41
C GLY A 35 2.09 -2.26 -3.01
N TYR A 36 0.77 -2.12 -2.80
CA TYR A 36 -0.11 -3.17 -2.26
C TYR A 36 -0.25 -4.41 -3.13
N SER A 37 0.38 -4.44 -4.30
CA SER A 37 0.58 -5.66 -5.10
C SER A 37 -0.73 -6.41 -5.40
N GLY A 38 -1.79 -5.66 -5.74
CA GLY A 38 -3.12 -6.19 -6.05
C GLY A 38 -4.11 -6.23 -4.88
N HIS A 39 -3.66 -5.96 -3.66
CA HIS A 39 -4.48 -6.04 -2.44
C HIS A 39 -4.93 -4.66 -1.92
N GLY A 40 -4.90 -3.64 -2.79
CA GLY A 40 -5.08 -2.25 -2.40
C GLY A 40 -6.44 -1.91 -1.78
N VAL A 41 -7.52 -2.58 -2.19
CA VAL A 41 -8.88 -2.34 -1.65
C VAL A 41 -8.94 -2.62 -0.15
N MET A 42 -8.33 -3.72 0.29
CA MET A 42 -8.28 -4.09 1.70
C MET A 42 -7.17 -3.34 2.44
N LEU A 43 -5.96 -3.33 1.88
CA LEU A 43 -4.78 -2.81 2.58
C LEU A 43 -4.80 -1.30 2.75
N SER A 44 -5.38 -0.52 1.84
CA SER A 44 -5.42 0.94 1.96
C SER A 44 -6.10 1.40 3.26
N ASN A 45 -7.20 0.77 3.64
CA ASN A 45 -7.91 1.07 4.88
C ASN A 45 -7.08 0.69 6.12
N PHE A 46 -6.48 -0.51 6.11
CA PHE A 46 -5.64 -0.96 7.21
C PHE A 46 -4.42 -0.06 7.41
N PHE A 47 -3.72 0.29 6.33
CA PHE A 47 -2.57 1.18 6.38
C PHE A 47 -2.96 2.63 6.70
N GLY A 48 -4.14 3.08 6.31
CA GLY A 48 -4.71 4.36 6.76
C GLY A 48 -4.84 4.43 8.27
N LYS A 49 -5.29 3.34 8.92
CA LYS A 49 -5.31 3.23 10.39
C LYS A 49 -3.89 3.29 10.99
N LEU A 50 -2.93 2.55 10.45
CA LEU A 50 -1.54 2.57 10.94
C LEU A 50 -0.91 3.96 10.81
N TYR A 51 -1.22 4.67 9.73
CA TYR A 51 -0.77 6.04 9.52
C TYR A 51 -1.42 7.00 10.53
N ALA A 52 -2.73 6.87 10.79
CA ALA A 52 -3.41 7.66 11.81
C ALA A 52 -2.83 7.42 13.22
N GLU A 53 -2.51 6.16 13.57
CA GLU A 53 -1.80 5.82 14.81
C GLU A 53 -0.44 6.53 14.90
N THR A 54 0.30 6.59 13.78
CA THR A 54 1.59 7.29 13.70
C THR A 54 1.43 8.79 13.98
N ILE A 55 0.44 9.44 13.38
CA ILE A 55 0.13 10.85 13.62
C ILE A 55 -0.31 11.10 15.07
N ALA A 56 -0.98 10.13 15.69
CA ALA A 56 -1.35 10.17 17.11
C ALA A 56 -0.18 9.90 18.08
N GLY A 57 1.05 9.76 17.59
CA GLY A 57 2.25 9.55 18.40
C GLY A 57 2.63 8.08 18.61
N ASN A 58 1.96 7.13 17.98
CA ASN A 58 2.29 5.71 18.03
C ASN A 58 2.69 5.18 16.64
N ARG A 59 3.99 5.16 16.35
CA ARG A 59 4.54 4.70 15.07
C ARG A 59 4.81 3.19 15.02
N ASP A 60 4.68 2.46 16.13
CA ASP A 60 5.25 1.11 16.29
C ASP A 60 4.81 0.14 15.21
N ARG A 61 3.52 0.14 14.86
CA ARG A 61 2.97 -0.80 13.87
C ARG A 61 3.30 -0.41 12.43
N LEU A 62 3.37 0.89 12.12
CA LEU A 62 3.79 1.34 10.79
C LEU A 62 5.29 1.09 10.59
N ARG A 63 6.09 1.30 11.64
CA ARG A 63 7.55 1.07 11.64
C ARG A 63 7.94 -0.36 11.25
N LEU A 64 7.19 -1.37 11.69
CA LEU A 64 7.42 -2.76 11.30
C LEU A 64 7.39 -2.96 9.77
N ILE A 65 6.61 -2.15 9.06
CA ILE A 65 6.52 -2.20 7.59
C ILE A 65 7.61 -1.33 6.95
N GLU A 66 7.95 -0.18 7.56
CA GLU A 66 9.07 0.66 7.14
C GLU A 66 10.40 -0.10 7.14
N ASP A 67 10.58 -0.99 8.12
CA ASP A 67 11.78 -1.82 8.29
C ASP A 67 11.90 -2.93 7.21
N LEU A 68 10.86 -3.14 6.38
CA LEU A 68 10.94 -4.10 5.28
C LEU A 68 11.92 -3.61 4.20
N LYS A 69 12.81 -4.53 3.80
CA LYS A 69 13.73 -4.31 2.67
C LYS A 69 12.98 -4.44 1.35
N ILE A 70 12.33 -3.35 0.94
CA ILE A 70 11.68 -3.22 -0.36
C ILE A 70 12.58 -2.38 -1.29
N PRO A 71 13.09 -2.97 -2.39
CA PRO A 71 13.81 -2.21 -3.43
C PRO A 71 12.92 -1.10 -4.00
N ALA A 72 13.54 0.05 -4.29
CA ALA A 72 12.91 1.16 -5.01
C ALA A 72 12.96 0.91 -6.52
#